data_AF-A0A0H1R5H0-F1
#
_entry.id   AF-A0A0H1R5H0-F1
#
_cell.length_a   1.000
_cell.length_b   1.000
_cell.length_c   1.000
_cell.angle_alpha   90.00
_cell.angle_beta   90.00
_cell.angle_gamma   90.00
#
_symmetry.space_group_name_H-M   'P 1'
#
loop_
_entity.id
_entity.type
_entity.pdbx_description
1 polymer ?
#
loop_
_entity_poly.entity_id
_entity_poly.type
_entity_poly.pdbx_seq_one_letter_code
_entity_poly.pdbx_strand_id
1 'polypeptide(L)'
;MSRIVRIIAFGLGLLGGVAASQGPEYAQQYRQRLGGAIDELKRVIAQFDADAQANGETQDSAIARLRSNPDTLVSRQGAAVQANVERLERLQSHREVMMQAGPFARIALMVREGDGDVMEATYRDFEPAMPVTEEGVISTVIGFIVVWGGILLIAGFLRSLFRRPRQQVRA
;
A
#
# COMPACT_ATOMS: atom_id res chain seq x y z
N MET A 1 -32.87 -9.21 -20.53
CA MET A 1 -31.97 -8.03 -20.54
C MET A 1 -31.58 -7.76 -21.99
N SER A 2 -31.48 -6.51 -22.44
CA SER A 2 -31.03 -6.23 -23.81
C SER A 2 -29.54 -6.59 -23.95
N ARG A 3 -29.11 -6.92 -25.18
CA ARG A 3 -27.69 -7.21 -25.48
C ARG A 3 -26.78 -6.03 -25.08
N ILE A 4 -27.28 -4.81 -25.26
CA ILE A 4 -26.59 -3.56 -24.92
C ILE A 4 -26.23 -3.50 -23.43
N VAL A 5 -27.17 -3.81 -22.53
CA VAL A 5 -26.90 -3.78 -21.08
C VAL A 5 -25.85 -4.81 -20.69
N ARG A 6 -25.82 -5.99 -21.34
CA ARG A 6 -24.76 -7.00 -21.11
C ARG A 6 -23.39 -6.52 -21.61
N ILE A 7 -23.32 -5.78 -22.70
CA ILE A 7 -22.04 -5.27 -23.19
C ILE A 7 -21.52 -4.16 -22.26
N ILE A 8 -22.40 -3.23 -21.88
CA ILE A 8 -22.05 -2.12 -20.97
C ILE A 8 -21.58 -2.67 -19.62
N ALA A 9 -22.34 -3.59 -19.03
CA ALA A 9 -21.98 -4.13 -17.74
C ALA A 9 -20.62 -4.86 -17.80
N PHE A 10 -20.27 -5.49 -18.93
CA PHE A 10 -19.03 -6.25 -19.07
C PHE A 10 -17.86 -5.29 -19.13
N GLY A 11 -17.98 -4.23 -19.92
CA GLY A 11 -17.00 -3.13 -19.95
C GLY A 11 -16.80 -2.49 -18.58
N LEU A 12 -17.89 -2.23 -17.85
CA LEU A 12 -17.81 -1.73 -16.47
C LEU A 12 -17.18 -2.75 -15.52
N GLY A 13 -17.43 -4.04 -15.71
CA GLY A 13 -16.76 -5.12 -15.00
C GLY A 13 -15.25 -5.06 -15.21
N LEU A 14 -14.78 -4.91 -16.45
CA LEU A 14 -13.35 -4.78 -16.75
C LEU A 14 -12.74 -3.56 -16.03
N LEU A 15 -13.40 -2.41 -16.10
CA LEU A 15 -12.97 -1.20 -15.36
C LEU A 15 -12.95 -1.43 -13.84
N GLY A 16 -13.93 -2.16 -13.31
CA GLY A 16 -13.97 -2.56 -11.91
C GLY A 16 -12.79 -3.46 -11.51
N GLY A 17 -12.39 -4.38 -12.39
CA GLY A 17 -11.20 -5.20 -12.20
C GLY A 17 -9.93 -4.36 -12.16
N VAL A 18 -9.73 -3.47 -13.13
CA VAL A 18 -8.59 -2.53 -13.16
C VAL A 18 -8.57 -1.66 -11.89
N ALA A 19 -9.70 -1.07 -11.51
CA ALA A 19 -9.77 -0.25 -10.29
C ALA A 19 -9.39 -1.05 -9.03
N ALA A 20 -9.85 -2.31 -8.93
CA ALA A 20 -9.54 -3.18 -7.80
C ALA A 20 -8.07 -3.60 -7.74
N SER A 21 -7.37 -3.72 -8.89
CA SER A 21 -5.95 -4.06 -8.91
C SER A 21 -5.03 -2.94 -8.43
N GLN A 22 -5.52 -1.70 -8.34
CA GLN A 22 -4.69 -0.56 -7.91
C GLN A 22 -4.29 -0.64 -6.43
N GLY A 23 -5.09 -1.26 -5.57
CA GLY A 23 -4.75 -1.44 -4.15
C GLY A 23 -3.49 -2.30 -3.95
N PRO A 24 -3.45 -3.53 -4.48
CA PRO A 24 -2.24 -4.35 -4.48
C PRO A 24 -1.04 -3.67 -5.16
N GLU A 25 -1.25 -2.97 -6.28
CA GLU A 25 -0.16 -2.26 -6.97
C GLU A 25 0.44 -1.16 -6.10
N TYR A 26 -0.41 -0.36 -5.44
CA TYR A 26 0.05 0.65 -4.49
C TYR A 26 0.84 0.02 -3.34
N ALA A 27 0.34 -1.07 -2.75
CA ALA A 27 1.05 -1.78 -1.69
C ALA A 27 2.38 -2.39 -2.19
N GLN A 28 2.48 -2.75 -3.45
CA GLN A 28 3.72 -3.19 -4.08
C GLN A 28 4.73 -2.04 -4.20
N GLN A 29 4.34 -0.89 -4.74
CA GLN A 29 5.24 0.28 -4.86
C GLN A 29 5.67 0.81 -3.50
N TYR A 30 4.76 0.81 -2.51
CA TYR A 30 5.09 1.14 -1.12
C TYR A 30 6.18 0.22 -0.56
N ARG A 31 6.06 -1.11 -0.73
CA ARG A 31 7.08 -2.06 -0.26
C ARG A 31 8.45 -1.84 -0.91
N GLN A 32 8.48 -1.46 -2.18
CA GLN A 32 9.72 -1.13 -2.88
C GLN A 32 10.38 0.10 -2.28
N ARG A 33 9.62 1.18 -2.04
CA ARG A 33 10.10 2.42 -1.42
C ARG A 33 10.49 2.22 0.05
N LEU A 34 9.74 1.43 0.80
CA LEU A 34 10.08 1.00 2.16
C LEU A 34 11.44 0.29 2.18
N GLY A 35 11.68 -0.62 1.23
CA GLY A 35 12.97 -1.27 1.07
C GLY A 35 14.11 -0.28 0.83
N GLY A 36 13.92 0.66 -0.09
CA GLY A 36 14.89 1.73 -0.36
C GLY A 36 15.17 2.63 0.85
N ALA A 37 14.15 3.00 1.61
CA ALA A 37 14.29 3.80 2.83
C ALA A 37 15.10 3.06 3.91
N ILE A 38 14.84 1.76 4.10
CA ILE A 38 15.62 0.91 5.00
C ILE A 38 17.09 0.83 4.56
N ASP A 39 17.33 0.61 3.26
CA ASP A 39 18.69 0.46 2.74
C ASP A 39 19.49 1.78 2.86
N GLU A 40 18.83 2.92 2.65
CA GLU A 40 19.44 4.24 2.86
C GLU A 40 19.73 4.53 4.33
N LEU A 41 18.77 4.27 5.24
CA LEU A 41 19.00 4.43 6.68
C LEU A 41 20.15 3.56 7.17
N LYS A 42 20.22 2.30 6.71
CA LYS A 42 21.34 1.40 7.03
C LYS A 42 22.68 1.99 6.59
N ARG A 43 22.77 2.56 5.38
CA ARG A 43 24.00 3.19 4.90
C ARG A 43 24.41 4.38 5.76
N VAL A 44 23.48 5.29 6.05
CA VAL A 44 23.75 6.49 6.87
C VAL A 44 24.19 6.10 8.29
N ILE A 45 23.51 5.13 8.90
CA ILE A 45 23.81 4.66 10.26
C ILE A 45 25.15 3.91 10.29
N ALA A 46 25.45 3.08 9.28
CA ALA A 46 26.73 2.38 9.18
C ALA A 46 27.92 3.35 9.00
N GLN A 47 27.73 4.42 8.22
CA GLN A 47 28.75 5.46 8.09
C GLN A 47 29.01 6.16 9.44
N PHE A 48 27.95 6.51 10.16
CA PHE A 48 28.07 7.11 11.49
C PHE A 48 28.76 6.17 12.50
N ASP A 49 28.42 4.88 12.47
CA ASP A 49 29.05 3.87 13.33
C ASP A 49 30.54 3.71 13.02
N ALA A 50 30.92 3.71 11.74
CA ALA A 50 32.34 3.69 11.34
C ALA A 50 33.10 4.92 11.85
N ASP A 51 32.50 6.11 11.77
CA ASP A 51 33.09 7.34 12.30
C ASP A 51 33.20 7.30 13.83
N ALA A 52 32.21 6.74 14.53
CA ALA A 52 32.26 6.53 15.98
C ALA A 52 33.41 5.58 16.37
N GLN A 53 33.52 4.44 15.69
CA GLN A 53 34.58 3.45 15.93
C GLN A 53 35.98 4.00 15.64
N ALA A 54 36.12 4.81 14.58
CA ALA A 54 37.39 5.50 14.28
C ALA A 54 37.82 6.47 15.39
N ASN A 55 36.88 6.94 16.21
CA ASN A 55 37.13 7.76 17.39
C ASN A 55 37.14 6.96 18.70
N GLY A 56 37.14 5.62 18.64
CA GLY A 56 37.15 4.75 19.82
C GLY A 56 35.84 4.73 20.61
N GLU A 57 34.73 5.15 20.00
CA GLU A 57 33.40 5.18 20.62
C GLU A 57 32.46 4.13 19.99
N THR A 58 31.49 3.69 20.77
CA THR A 58 30.32 2.97 20.23
C THR A 58 29.34 3.97 19.63
N GLN A 59 28.48 3.50 18.72
CA GLN A 59 27.38 4.30 18.17
C GLN A 59 26.58 5.02 19.27
N ASP A 60 26.12 4.31 20.30
CA ASP A 60 25.31 4.88 21.39
C ASP A 60 26.07 5.96 22.16
N SER A 61 27.36 5.73 22.46
CA SER A 61 28.21 6.70 23.13
C SER A 61 28.41 7.96 22.29
N ALA A 62 28.64 7.79 20.99
CA ALA A 62 28.81 8.91 20.07
C ALA A 62 27.52 9.73 19.93
N ILE A 63 26.35 9.08 19.85
CA ILE A 63 25.05 9.76 19.86
C ILE A 63 24.85 10.54 21.16
N ALA A 64 25.12 9.91 22.32
CA ALA A 64 24.97 10.55 23.62
C ALA A 64 25.91 11.76 23.78
N ARG A 65 27.15 11.66 23.27
CA ARG A 65 28.12 12.76 23.24
C ARG A 65 27.63 13.92 22.37
N LEU A 66 27.12 13.64 21.16
CA LEU A 66 26.59 14.69 20.30
C LEU A 66 25.38 15.38 20.95
N ARG A 67 24.44 14.62 21.50
CA ARG A 67 23.23 15.15 22.15
C ARG A 67 23.51 16.00 23.39
N SER A 68 24.57 15.69 24.13
CA SER A 68 24.98 16.45 25.31
C SER A 68 25.85 17.68 24.98
N ASN A 69 26.18 17.91 23.70
CA ASN A 69 26.97 19.04 23.28
C ASN A 69 26.20 20.37 23.50
N PRO A 70 26.84 21.42 24.04
CA PRO A 70 26.20 22.72 24.27
C PRO A 70 25.81 23.44 22.97
N ASP A 71 26.45 23.11 21.84
CA ASP A 71 26.07 23.63 20.55
C ASP A 71 24.75 23.00 20.07
N THR A 72 23.78 23.85 19.75
CA THR A 72 22.42 23.42 19.36
C THR A 72 22.38 22.67 18.02
N LEU A 73 23.27 22.97 17.08
CA LEU A 73 23.35 22.27 15.80
C LEU A 73 23.91 20.87 16.01
N VAL A 74 24.96 20.75 16.82
CA VAL A 74 25.61 19.46 17.14
C VAL A 74 24.67 18.55 17.92
N SER A 75 23.98 19.08 18.94
CA SER A 75 23.01 18.30 19.72
C SER A 75 21.80 17.86 18.91
N ARG A 76 21.29 18.70 17.99
CA ARG A 76 20.26 18.29 17.03
C ARG A 76 20.74 17.20 16.08
N GLN A 77 21.99 17.24 15.63
CA GLN A 77 22.54 16.18 14.80
C GLN A 77 22.56 14.83 15.54
N GLY A 78 22.96 14.82 16.81
CA GLY A 78 22.87 13.62 17.65
C GLY A 78 21.44 13.10 17.81
N ALA A 79 20.47 14.01 18.01
CA ALA A 79 19.05 13.63 18.08
C ALA A 79 18.52 13.09 16.74
N ALA A 80 18.98 13.62 15.61
CA ALA A 80 18.60 13.15 14.28
C ALA A 80 19.14 11.74 13.99
N VAL A 81 20.38 11.44 14.37
CA VAL A 81 20.95 10.08 14.24
C VAL A 81 20.17 9.10 15.11
N GLN A 82 19.85 9.45 16.36
CA GLN A 82 19.02 8.63 17.24
C GLN A 82 17.65 8.32 16.59
N ALA A 83 16.97 9.34 16.06
CA ALA A 83 15.67 9.18 15.41
C ALA A 83 15.76 8.28 14.17
N ASN A 84 16.87 8.32 13.43
CA ASN A 84 17.11 7.44 12.29
C ASN A 84 17.30 5.97 12.72
N VAL A 85 18.00 5.71 13.82
CA VAL A 85 18.15 4.36 14.38
C VAL A 85 16.79 3.78 14.77
N GLU A 86 16.02 4.54 15.56
CA GLU A 86 14.67 4.13 15.98
C GLU A 86 13.71 3.93 14.79
N ARG A 87 13.81 4.80 13.77
CA ARG A 87 13.04 4.64 12.54
C ARG A 87 13.45 3.38 11.78
N LEU A 88 14.75 3.11 11.64
CA LEU A 88 15.24 1.93 10.95
C LEU A 88 14.68 0.64 11.57
N GLU A 89 14.70 0.52 12.90
CA GLU A 89 14.16 -0.63 13.62
C GLU A 89 12.66 -0.84 13.32
N ARG A 90 11.86 0.24 13.39
CA ARG A 90 10.42 0.18 13.05
C ARG A 90 10.19 -0.25 11.61
N LEU A 91 10.93 0.31 10.65
CA LEU A 91 10.76 -0.04 9.23
C LEU A 91 11.17 -1.49 8.95
N GLN A 92 12.24 -1.98 9.57
CA GLN A 92 12.67 -3.37 9.44
C GLN A 92 11.61 -4.34 9.99
N SER A 93 11.11 -4.08 11.19
CA SER A 93 10.05 -4.88 11.80
C SER A 93 8.79 -4.90 10.91
N HIS A 94 8.36 -3.73 10.42
CA HIS A 94 7.22 -3.64 9.52
C HIS A 94 7.44 -4.43 8.21
N ARG A 95 8.64 -4.32 7.60
CA ARG A 95 9.00 -5.07 6.39
C ARG A 95 8.93 -6.58 6.62
N GLU A 96 9.41 -7.07 7.76
CA GLU A 96 9.36 -8.50 8.10
C GLU A 96 7.92 -9.02 8.20
N VAL A 97 7.03 -8.28 8.89
CA VAL A 97 5.62 -8.62 8.99
C VAL A 97 4.95 -8.62 7.60
N MET A 98 5.26 -7.63 6.75
CA MET A 98 4.72 -7.57 5.39
C MET A 98 5.19 -8.72 4.50
N MET A 99 6.43 -9.21 4.66
CA MET A 99 6.93 -10.34 3.87
C MET A 99 6.17 -11.63 4.17
N GLN A 100 5.80 -11.83 5.43
CA GLN A 100 5.04 -13.01 5.89
C GLN A 100 3.53 -12.90 5.65
N ALA A 101 3.02 -11.68 5.50
CA ALA A 101 1.61 -11.43 5.26
C ALA A 101 1.15 -11.88 3.86
N GLY A 102 -0.08 -12.39 3.81
CA GLY A 102 -0.76 -12.67 2.54
C GLY A 102 -1.15 -11.39 1.78
N PRO A 103 -1.57 -11.50 0.52
CA PRO A 103 -1.81 -10.37 -0.39
C PRO A 103 -2.68 -9.25 0.18
N PHE A 104 -3.88 -9.58 0.66
CA PHE A 104 -4.80 -8.60 1.22
C PHE A 104 -4.40 -8.13 2.62
N ALA A 105 -3.70 -8.98 3.38
CA ALA A 105 -3.17 -8.63 4.69
C ALA A 105 -2.07 -7.56 4.58
N ARG A 106 -1.25 -7.59 3.51
CA ARG A 106 -0.24 -6.55 3.24
C ARG A 106 -0.86 -5.18 3.07
N ILE A 107 -2.00 -5.09 2.37
CA ILE A 107 -2.74 -3.82 2.21
C ILE A 107 -3.22 -3.33 3.58
N ALA A 108 -3.81 -4.20 4.39
CA ALA A 108 -4.29 -3.84 5.72
C ALA A 108 -3.16 -3.39 6.67
N LEU A 109 -2.02 -4.10 6.65
CA LEU A 109 -0.83 -3.75 7.42
C LEU A 109 -0.25 -2.40 7.00
N MET A 110 -0.11 -2.16 5.69
CA MET A 110 0.34 -0.87 5.17
C MET A 110 -0.55 0.28 5.67
N VAL A 111 -1.87 0.12 5.63
CA VAL A 111 -2.79 1.19 6.08
C VAL A 111 -2.74 1.42 7.59
N ARG A 112 -2.50 0.38 8.39
CA ARG A 112 -2.53 0.47 9.87
C ARG A 112 -1.20 0.86 10.49
N GLU A 113 -0.11 0.34 9.93
CA GLU A 113 1.23 0.36 10.53
C GLU A 113 2.29 0.95 9.59
N GLY A 114 1.89 1.39 8.39
CA GLY A 114 2.82 1.92 7.41
C GLY A 114 3.48 3.23 7.85
N ASP A 115 4.67 3.47 7.32
CA ASP A 115 5.39 4.73 7.53
C ASP A 115 4.75 5.83 6.68
N GLY A 116 4.25 6.87 7.34
CA GLY A 116 3.50 7.95 6.71
C GLY A 116 4.27 8.65 5.60
N ASP A 117 5.58 8.91 5.80
CA ASP A 117 6.41 9.58 4.80
C ASP A 117 6.59 8.70 3.56
N VAL A 118 6.82 7.40 3.75
CA VAL A 118 6.96 6.45 2.63
C VAL A 118 5.63 6.31 1.90
N MET A 119 4.49 6.29 2.61
CA MET A 119 3.17 6.28 1.99
C MET A 119 2.92 7.54 1.18
N GLU A 120 3.17 8.73 1.76
CA GLU A 120 3.00 9.99 1.04
C GLU A 120 3.89 10.07 -0.19
N ALA A 121 5.15 9.67 -0.06
CA ALA A 121 6.06 9.58 -1.19
C ALA A 121 5.53 8.61 -2.26
N THR A 122 5.06 7.42 -1.85
CA THR A 122 4.48 6.43 -2.77
C THR A 122 3.28 7.00 -3.53
N TYR A 123 2.40 7.71 -2.83
CA TYR A 123 1.23 8.34 -3.43
C TYR A 123 1.59 9.42 -4.44
N ARG A 124 2.59 10.26 -4.12
CA ARG A 124 3.02 11.37 -4.99
C ARG A 124 3.50 10.92 -6.36
N ASP A 125 4.22 9.80 -6.40
CA ASP A 125 4.81 9.25 -7.61
C ASP A 125 4.11 7.96 -8.04
N PHE A 126 2.86 7.74 -7.59
CA PHE A 126 2.13 6.52 -7.87
C PHE A 126 1.82 6.43 -9.37
N GLU A 127 2.30 5.36 -9.99
CA GLU A 127 1.97 5.06 -11.37
C GLU A 127 1.00 3.88 -11.42
N PRO A 128 -0.25 4.09 -11.86
CA PRO A 128 -1.21 3.00 -12.05
C PRO A 128 -0.65 1.95 -13.02
N ALA A 129 -0.61 0.70 -12.57
CA ALA A 129 -0.25 -0.43 -13.41
C ALA A 129 -1.28 -1.55 -13.30
N MET A 130 -1.23 -2.47 -14.26
CA MET A 130 -1.92 -3.76 -14.19
C MET A 130 -0.93 -4.80 -13.65
N PRO A 131 -0.89 -5.03 -12.33
CA PRO A 131 -0.01 -6.04 -11.77
C PRO A 131 -0.37 -7.42 -12.32
N VAL A 132 0.56 -8.04 -13.04
CA VAL A 132 0.51 -9.46 -13.41
C VAL A 132 0.96 -10.37 -12.26
N THR A 133 0.94 -9.84 -11.04
CA THR A 133 1.17 -10.60 -9.82
C THR A 133 -0.08 -11.38 -9.43
N GLU A 134 0.09 -12.43 -8.62
CA GLU A 134 -1.03 -13.22 -8.10
C GLU A 134 -2.10 -12.34 -7.43
N GLU A 135 -1.65 -11.35 -6.65
CA GLU A 135 -2.50 -10.40 -5.93
C GLU A 135 -3.30 -9.52 -6.88
N GLY A 136 -2.64 -9.02 -7.93
CA GLY A 136 -3.22 -8.20 -8.97
C GLY A 136 -4.29 -8.94 -9.77
N VAL A 137 -4.00 -10.17 -10.17
CA VAL A 137 -4.93 -11.03 -10.92
C VAL A 137 -6.16 -11.35 -10.08
N ILE A 138 -5.99 -11.79 -8.82
CA ILE A 138 -7.11 -12.11 -7.93
C ILE A 138 -7.98 -10.87 -7.71
N SER A 139 -7.37 -9.72 -7.44
CA SER A 139 -8.10 -8.46 -7.22
C SER A 139 -8.85 -8.01 -8.46
N THR A 140 -8.25 -8.18 -9.65
CA THR A 140 -8.90 -7.91 -10.94
C THR A 140 -10.14 -8.78 -11.13
N VAL A 141 -10.04 -10.07 -10.87
CA VAL A 141 -11.16 -11.02 -10.99
C VAL A 141 -12.27 -10.68 -10.00
N ILE A 142 -11.93 -10.38 -8.74
CA ILE A 142 -12.91 -9.99 -7.73
C ILE A 142 -13.62 -8.70 -8.14
N GLY A 143 -12.86 -7.65 -8.52
CA GLY A 143 -13.42 -6.38 -8.97
C GLY A 143 -14.36 -6.55 -10.16
N PHE A 144 -13.96 -7.37 -11.14
CA PHE A 144 -14.82 -7.73 -12.27
C PHE A 144 -16.12 -8.37 -11.82
N ILE A 145 -16.07 -9.43 -11.00
CA ILE A 145 -17.25 -10.17 -10.56
C ILE A 145 -18.20 -9.26 -9.77
N VAL A 146 -17.66 -8.45 -8.85
CA VAL A 146 -18.45 -7.54 -8.01
C VAL A 146 -19.20 -6.53 -8.87
N VAL A 147 -18.51 -5.85 -9.79
CA VAL A 147 -19.14 -4.81 -10.62
C VAL A 147 -20.09 -5.43 -11.65
N TRP A 148 -19.65 -6.45 -12.38
CA TRP A 148 -20.47 -7.15 -13.38
C TRP A 148 -21.73 -7.76 -12.74
N GLY A 149 -21.53 -8.57 -11.70
CA GLY A 149 -22.60 -9.25 -10.98
C GLY A 149 -23.55 -8.26 -10.31
N GLY A 150 -23.04 -7.20 -9.70
CA GLY A 150 -23.84 -6.13 -9.11
C GLY A 150 -24.77 -5.47 -10.12
N ILE A 151 -24.26 -5.15 -11.32
CA ILE A 151 -25.08 -4.57 -12.39
C ILE A 151 -26.17 -5.55 -12.86
N LEU A 152 -25.84 -6.84 -13.00
CA LEU A 152 -26.81 -7.87 -13.36
C LEU A 152 -27.93 -8.00 -12.32
N LEU A 153 -27.59 -7.98 -11.04
CA LEU A 153 -28.54 -8.06 -9.94
C LEU A 153 -29.48 -6.85 -9.93
N ILE A 154 -28.94 -5.63 -10.04
CA ILE A 154 -29.72 -4.39 -10.09
C ILE A 154 -30.65 -4.39 -11.31
N ALA A 155 -30.16 -4.76 -12.48
CA ALA A 155 -30.97 -4.83 -13.70
C ALA A 155 -32.08 -5.89 -13.61
N GLY A 156 -31.81 -7.03 -12.98
CA GLY A 156 -32.79 -8.07 -12.70
C GLY A 156 -33.88 -7.60 -11.73
N PHE A 157 -33.47 -6.93 -10.66
CA PHE A 157 -34.36 -6.36 -9.65
C PHE A 157 -35.28 -5.28 -10.25
N LEU A 158 -34.73 -4.31 -10.98
CA LEU A 158 -35.53 -3.28 -11.65
C LEU A 158 -36.54 -3.90 -12.62
N ARG A 159 -36.14 -4.90 -13.41
CA ARG A 159 -37.08 -5.61 -14.32
C ARG A 159 -38.21 -6.32 -13.57
N SER A 160 -37.95 -6.83 -12.37
CA SER A 160 -38.96 -7.42 -11.50
C SER A 160 -40.02 -6.39 -11.09
N LEU A 161 -39.59 -5.19 -10.69
CA LEU A 161 -40.49 -4.10 -10.28
C LEU A 161 -41.36 -3.56 -11.43
N PHE A 162 -40.84 -3.54 -12.66
CA PHE A 162 -41.57 -3.04 -13.83
C PHE A 162 -42.33 -4.12 -14.62
N ARG A 163 -42.36 -5.38 -14.14
CA ARG A 163 -43.16 -6.45 -14.77
C ARG A 163 -44.64 -6.27 -14.43
N ARG A 164 -45.40 -5.62 -15.32
CA ARG A 164 -46.88 -5.63 -15.25
C ARG A 164 -47.41 -7.07 -15.34
N PRO A 165 -48.35 -7.51 -14.48
CA PRO A 165 -48.99 -8.81 -14.66
C PRO A 165 -49.73 -8.80 -15.99
N ARG A 166 -49.40 -9.75 -16.87
CA ARG A 166 -50.19 -10.01 -18.08
C ARG A 166 -51.58 -10.45 -17.63
N GLN A 167 -52.58 -9.59 -17.78
CA GLN A 167 -53.99 -10.00 -17.73
C GLN A 167 -54.17 -11.10 -18.79
N GLN A 168 -54.29 -12.35 -18.33
CA GLN A 168 -54.85 -13.42 -19.15
C GLN A 168 -56.30 -13.02 -19.41
N VAL A 169 -56.57 -12.47 -20.60
CA VAL A 169 -57.92 -12.42 -21.13
C VAL A 169 -58.31 -13.87 -21.37
N ARG A 170 -59.06 -14.45 -20.43
CA ARG A 170 -59.78 -15.71 -20.64
C ARG A 170 -60.85 -15.42 -21.69
N ALA A 171 -60.72 -16.08 -22.84
CA ALA A 171 -61.78 -16.20 -23.83
C ALA A 171 -62.83 -17.21 -23.36
#